data_AF-A0A1H0CX76-F1
#
_entry.id   AF-A0A1H0CX76-F1
#
_cell.length_a   1.000
_cell.length_b   1.000
_cell.length_c   1.000
_cell.angle_alpha   90.00
_cell.angle_beta   90.00
_cell.angle_gamma   90.00
#
_symmetry.space_group_name_H-M   'P 1'
#
loop_
_entity.id
_entity.type
_entity.pdbx_description
1 polymer ?
#
loop_
_entity_poly.entity_id
_entity_poly.type
_entity_poly.pdbx_seq_one_letter_code
_entity_poly.pdbx_strand_id
1 'polypeptide(L)'
;MSSAQTVAMRMTESDADTEFLRMIVQREEQASFTMPIDSLIILSRLRNERRLTTIDLARSVQKPETVTWPTLEKQVEAGKVDTNET
;
A
#
# COMPACT_ATOMS: atom_id res chain seq x y z
N MET A 1 -15.79 -28.47 1.94
CA MET A 1 -14.88 -29.52 1.43
C MET A 1 -13.69 -28.81 0.79
N SER A 2 -12.50 -28.88 1.39
CA SER A 2 -11.26 -28.35 0.80
C SER A 2 -10.36 -29.54 0.48
N SER A 3 -10.02 -29.77 -0.79
CA SER A 3 -9.08 -30.81 -1.22
C SER A 3 -7.68 -30.22 -1.45
N ALA A 4 -6.66 -31.06 -1.60
CA ALA A 4 -5.27 -30.64 -1.87
C ALA A 4 -5.06 -29.82 -3.17
N GLN A 5 -6.12 -29.64 -3.98
CA GLN A 5 -6.12 -28.88 -5.23
C GLN A 5 -7.11 -27.70 -5.21
N THR A 6 -7.78 -27.45 -4.07
CA THR A 6 -8.76 -26.38 -3.96
C THR A 6 -8.13 -25.14 -3.32
N VAL A 7 -8.09 -24.02 -4.06
CA VAL A 7 -7.73 -22.71 -3.52
C VAL A 7 -9.02 -21.94 -3.26
N ALA A 8 -9.29 -21.62 -1.99
CA ALA A 8 -10.44 -20.81 -1.60
C ALA A 8 -9.97 -19.39 -1.26
N MET A 9 -10.47 -18.40 -2.00
CA MET A 9 -10.32 -16.99 -1.68
C MET A 9 -11.54 -16.53 -0.89
N ARG A 10 -11.31 -15.85 0.24
CA ARG A 10 -12.36 -15.21 1.02
C ARG A 10 -12.19 -13.70 0.91
N MET A 11 -13.24 -13.02 0.46
CA MET A 11 -13.32 -11.57 0.49
C MET A 11 -14.38 -11.21 1.52
N THR A 12 -13.99 -10.41 2.52
CA THR A 12 -14.94 -9.87 3.48
C THR A 12 -15.62 -8.67 2.82
N GLU A 13 -16.96 -8.64 2.86
CA GLU A 13 -17.71 -7.45 2.51
C GLU A 13 -17.58 -6.45 3.67
N SER A 14 -16.94 -5.32 3.39
CA SER A 14 -16.78 -4.22 4.34
C SER A 14 -17.27 -2.95 3.67
N ASP A 15 -17.71 -1.98 4.48
CA ASP A 15 -18.04 -0.65 3.96
C ASP A 15 -16.86 -0.08 3.17
N ALA A 16 -17.18 0.61 2.08
CA ALA A 16 -16.18 1.25 1.25
C ALA A 16 -15.48 2.37 2.04
N ASP A 17 -14.15 2.37 2.03
CA ASP A 17 -13.34 3.43 2.60
C ASP A 17 -13.30 4.63 1.65
N THR A 18 -14.41 5.36 1.60
CA THR A 18 -14.60 6.47 0.65
C THR A 18 -13.62 7.61 0.86
N GLU A 19 -13.14 7.81 2.09
CA GLU A 19 -12.15 8.86 2.39
C GLU A 19 -10.78 8.49 1.83
N PHE A 20 -10.36 7.23 2.00
CA PHE A 20 -9.14 6.73 1.39
C PHE A 20 -9.20 6.77 -0.14
N LEU A 21 -10.34 6.39 -0.73
CA LEU A 21 -10.55 6.48 -2.17
C LEU A 21 -10.47 7.93 -2.68
N ARG A 22 -11.10 8.88 -1.98
CA ARG A 22 -11.05 10.31 -2.33
C ARG A 22 -9.61 10.83 -2.32
N MET A 23 -8.83 10.47 -1.29
CA MET A 23 -7.42 10.83 -1.18
C MET A 23 -6.61 10.26 -2.37
N ILE A 24 -6.87 9.02 -2.79
CA ILE A 24 -6.19 8.41 -3.95
C ILE A 24 -6.54 9.18 -5.23
N VAL A 25 -7.83 9.41 -5.50
CA VAL A 25 -8.28 10.09 -6.72
C VAL A 25 -7.68 11.50 -6.83
N GLN A 26 -7.73 12.29 -5.76
CA GLN A 26 -7.12 13.62 -5.75
C GLN A 26 -5.62 13.59 -6.07
N ARG A 27 -4.91 12.55 -5.62
CA ARG A 27 -3.48 12.38 -5.88
C ARG A 27 -3.22 11.98 -7.34
N GLU A 28 -4.03 11.10 -7.90
CA GLU A 28 -3.90 10.72 -9.31
C GLU A 28 -4.17 11.90 -10.24
N GLU A 29 -5.15 12.75 -9.90
CA GLU A 29 -5.43 14.01 -10.58
C GLU A 29 -4.24 14.98 -10.49
N GLN A 30 -3.67 15.17 -9.30
CA GLN A 30 -2.51 16.05 -9.08
C GLN A 30 -1.24 15.55 -9.79
N ALA A 31 -0.99 14.24 -9.77
CA ALA A 31 0.20 13.65 -10.35
C ALA A 31 0.05 13.32 -11.85
N SER A 32 -1.16 13.50 -12.42
CA SER A 32 -1.50 13.06 -13.79
C SER A 32 -1.03 11.63 -14.09
N PHE A 33 -1.13 10.75 -13.09
CA PHE A 33 -0.66 9.38 -13.16
C PHE A 33 -1.49 8.47 -12.27
N THR A 34 -1.82 7.29 -12.79
CA THR A 34 -2.52 6.24 -12.04
C THR A 34 -1.61 5.60 -11.01
N MET A 35 -2.08 5.47 -9.78
CA MET A 35 -1.30 4.96 -8.68
C MET A 35 -0.99 3.47 -8.85
N PRO A 36 0.29 3.06 -8.79
CA PRO A 36 0.65 1.65 -8.90
C PRO A 36 0.11 0.85 -7.71
N ILE A 37 -0.21 -0.42 -7.94
CA ILE A 37 -0.76 -1.31 -6.90
C ILE A 37 0.13 -1.38 -5.65
N ASP A 38 1.46 -1.39 -5.82
CA ASP A 38 2.41 -1.40 -4.70
C ASP A 38 2.24 -0.16 -3.81
N SER A 39 1.98 1.00 -4.42
CA SER A 39 1.75 2.25 -3.69
C SER A 39 0.44 2.19 -2.91
N LEU A 40 -0.62 1.60 -3.48
CA LEU A 40 -1.89 1.40 -2.80
C LEU A 40 -1.75 0.44 -1.60
N ILE A 41 -0.98 -0.64 -1.75
CA ILE A 41 -0.68 -1.59 -0.68
C ILE A 41 0.07 -0.88 0.44
N ILE A 42 1.14 -0.13 0.13
CA ILE A 42 1.93 0.63 1.10
C ILE A 42 1.06 1.62 1.88
N LEU A 43 0.26 2.43 1.18
CA LEU A 43 -0.61 3.43 1.81
C LEU A 43 -1.68 2.78 2.70
N SER A 44 -2.26 1.65 2.27
CA SER A 44 -3.21 0.91 3.08
C SER A 44 -2.59 0.38 4.38
N ARG A 45 -1.33 -0.08 4.33
CA ARG A 45 -0.60 -0.55 5.53
C ARG A 45 -0.28 0.60 6.47
N LEU A 46 0.23 1.72 5.96
CA LEU A 46 0.56 2.92 6.75
C LEU A 46 -0.69 3.58 7.38
N ARG A 47 -1.84 3.50 6.72
CA ARG A 47 -3.10 4.00 7.28
C ARG A 47 -3.52 3.25 8.55
N ASN A 48 -3.26 1.95 8.59
CA ASN A 48 -3.68 1.09 9.69
C ASN A 48 -2.62 0.96 10.80
N GLU A 49 -1.34 1.18 10.48
CA GLU A 49 -0.22 0.96 11.39
C GLU A 49 0.58 2.25 11.59
N ARG A 50 0.77 2.68 12.84
CA ARG A 50 1.44 3.95 13.17
C ARG A 50 2.92 4.00 12.79
N ARG A 51 3.59 2.85 12.68
CA ARG A 51 5.01 2.71 12.31
C ARG A 51 5.21 1.39 11.59
N LEU A 52 5.90 1.42 10.48
CA LEU A 52 6.21 0.26 9.65
C LEU A 52 7.68 0.30 9.28
N THR A 53 8.37 -0.84 9.37
CA THR A 53 9.73 -0.96 8.84
C THR A 53 9.71 -1.29 7.36
N THR A 54 10.80 -1.05 6.64
CA THR A 54 10.90 -1.39 5.22
C THR A 54 10.74 -2.89 4.96
N ILE A 55 11.15 -3.73 5.90
CA ILE A 55 10.96 -5.19 5.85
C ILE A 55 9.47 -5.55 5.88
N ASP A 56 8.67 -4.83 6.65
CA ASP A 56 7.22 -5.05 6.75
C ASP A 56 6.51 -4.64 5.46
N LEU A 57 6.96 -3.56 4.85
CA LEU A 57 6.43 -3.03 3.60
C LEU A 57 6.80 -3.93 2.42
N ALA A 58 8.06 -4.41 2.35
CA ALA A 58 8.52 -5.37 1.35
C ALA A 58 7.73 -6.69 1.40
N ARG A 59 7.46 -7.19 2.61
CA ARG A 59 6.56 -8.35 2.81
C ARG A 59 5.14 -8.08 2.32
N SER A 60 4.63 -6.87 2.54
CA SER A 60 3.28 -6.49 2.13
C SER A 60 3.12 -6.43 0.61
N VAL A 61 4.14 -5.92 -0.10
CA VAL A 61 4.14 -5.87 -1.59
C VAL A 61 4.63 -7.17 -2.23
N GLN A 62 5.06 -8.15 -1.44
CA GLN A 62 5.64 -9.44 -1.90
C GLN A 62 6.81 -9.25 -2.87
N LYS A 63 7.61 -8.20 -2.67
CA LYS A 63 8.78 -7.87 -3.49
C LYS A 63 10.00 -7.69 -2.60
N PRO A 64 11.22 -7.94 -3.13
CA PRO A 64 12.44 -7.67 -2.39
C PRO A 64 12.56 -6.16 -2.07
N GLU A 65 13.27 -5.86 -0.99
CA GLU A 65 13.43 -4.49 -0.48
C GLU A 65 14.01 -3.54 -1.51
N THR A 66 14.93 -4.03 -2.36
CA THR A 66 15.59 -3.25 -3.41
C THR A 66 14.63 -2.63 -4.43
N VAL A 67 13.44 -3.21 -4.59
CA VAL A 67 12.39 -2.71 -5.49
C VAL A 67 11.33 -1.90 -4.72
N THR A 68 11.21 -2.14 -3.41
CA THR A 68 10.22 -1.50 -2.55
C THR A 68 10.67 -0.10 -2.10
N TRP A 69 11.98 0.07 -1.84
CA TRP A 69 12.59 1.34 -1.44
C TRP A 69 12.33 2.51 -2.41
N PRO A 70 12.58 2.39 -3.73
CA PRO A 70 12.31 3.49 -4.67
C PRO A 70 10.83 3.87 -4.76
N THR A 71 9.93 2.92 -4.52
CA THR A 71 8.48 3.19 -4.47
C THR A 71 8.11 3.91 -3.18
N LEU A 72 8.74 3.56 -2.06
CA LEU A 72 8.55 4.26 -0.79
C LEU A 72 9.10 5.69 -0.84
N GLU A 73 10.31 5.88 -1.35
CA GLU A 73 10.93 7.20 -1.51
C GLU A 73 10.06 8.12 -2.38
N LYS A 74 9.47 7.60 -3.47
CA LYS A 74 8.50 8.37 -4.27
C LYS A 74 7.23 8.74 -3.50
N GLN A 75 6.79 7.93 -2.54
CA GLN A 75 5.63 8.27 -1.68
C GLN A 75 6.02 9.25 -0.56
N VAL A 76 7.23 9.16 0.00
CA VAL A 76 7.81 10.11 0.96
C VAL A 76 7.98 11.49 0.31
N GLU A 77 8.57 11.55 -0.89
CA GLU A 77 8.81 12.78 -1.66
C GLU A 77 7.48 13.45 -2.09
N ALA A 78 6.43 12.65 -2.29
CA ALA A 78 5.08 13.16 -2.50
C ALA A 78 4.44 13.72 -1.20
N GLY A 79 5.15 13.72 -0.06
CA GLY A 79 4.67 14.22 1.23
C GLY A 79 3.59 13.34 1.86
N LYS A 80 3.67 12.01 1.71
CA LYS A 80 2.69 11.07 2.30
C LYS A 80 3.19 10.30 3.51
N VAL A 81 4.49 10.29 3.78
CA VAL A 81 5.09 9.52 4.87
C VAL A 81 6.24 10.34 5.44
N ASP A 82 6.21 10.60 6.75
CA ASP A 82 7.35 11.16 7.46
C ASP A 82 8.36 10.04 7.74
N THR A 83 9.57 10.17 7.20
CA THR A 83 10.71 9.35 7.62
C THR A 83 11.29 9.96 8.88
N ASN A 84 10.90 9.43 10.03
CA ASN A 84 11.56 9.76 11.29
C ASN A 84 12.93 9.07 11.29
N GLU A 85 13.98 9.79 10.90
CA GLU A 85 15.37 9.38 11.19
C GLU A 85 15.51 9.19 12.70
N THR A 86 16.04 8.04 13.11
CA THR A 86 16.57 7.81 14.45
C THR A 86 18.05 7.56 14.33
#